data_AF-A0A7C9E1D3-F1
#
_entry.id   AF-A0A7C9E1D3-F1
#
_cell.length_a   1.000
_cell.length_b   1.000
_cell.length_c   1.000
_cell.angle_alpha   90.00
_cell.angle_beta   90.00
_cell.angle_gamma   90.00
#
_symmetry.space_group_name_H-M   'P 1'
#
loop_
_entity.id
_entity.type
_entity.pdbx_description
1 polymer ?
#
loop_
_entity_poly.entity_id
_entity_poly.type
_entity_poly.pdbx_seq_one_letter_code
_entity_poly.pdbx_strand_id
1 'polypeptide(L)'
;ETYTSKIRGLDALLGMDSSMTITKIHPSLNELYGIAKNISDGILAKLDDTVRSLEEEKQKRLDKLHHLGKALINMWNFMDTPERERQQFLHVTNMLLVPSERIIKTRSLTASIIQQAEEEVKRLGQLKASKMKELFLRKQLELQEICSKSHMEIPSPSEMENLTHLVESGAIDLGDLLTNMDKQIATAKEEASSRKAILERVQKWMLAREEERWLEEYNRDENRYSVSRGAHRNLKRAEKARITVTKIPALVDMLISLTRGWEEERKKVFLYDGVSLLAMLEEYIILRQEKEEEKQRQRLEKKKAAAEQGNMPLSPRPGSSAGRVPSRRISGSFGNTSPTNRSVLGSPSSRRSSLGAQQTGWSSHNPETQGTPPMKVGT
;
A
#
# COMPACT_ATOMS: atom_id res chain seq x y z
N GLU A 1 41.30 -3.97 -61.18
CA GLU A 1 41.92 -4.24 -59.86
C GLU A 1 41.42 -3.29 -58.78
N THR A 2 41.42 -1.98 -59.02
CA THR A 2 40.84 -0.95 -58.13
C THR A 2 39.39 -1.18 -57.76
N TYR A 3 38.54 -1.56 -58.71
CA TYR A 3 37.15 -1.82 -58.41
C TYR A 3 36.92 -3.15 -57.66
N THR A 4 37.66 -4.21 -58.01
CA THR A 4 37.56 -5.52 -57.34
C THR A 4 38.04 -5.44 -55.89
N SER A 5 39.05 -4.60 -55.58
CA SER A 5 39.46 -4.33 -54.19
C SER A 5 38.41 -3.51 -53.43
N LYS A 6 37.75 -2.55 -54.09
CA LYS A 6 36.66 -1.76 -53.52
C LYS A 6 35.43 -2.63 -53.18
N ILE A 7 35.03 -3.52 -54.09
CA ILE A 7 33.95 -4.51 -53.86
C ILE A 7 34.31 -5.43 -52.69
N ARG A 8 35.54 -5.98 -52.67
CA ARG A 8 36.01 -6.84 -51.56
C ARG A 8 35.97 -6.11 -50.22
N GLY A 9 36.35 -4.84 -50.18
CA GLY A 9 36.27 -4.01 -48.98
C GLY A 9 34.84 -3.74 -48.51
N LEU A 10 33.94 -3.38 -49.44
CA LEU A 10 32.52 -3.13 -49.15
C LEU A 10 31.80 -4.40 -48.70
N ASP A 11 32.01 -5.52 -49.39
CA ASP A 11 31.44 -6.81 -49.03
C ASP A 11 31.96 -7.31 -47.68
N ALA A 12 33.26 -7.16 -47.40
CA ALA A 12 33.83 -7.53 -46.10
C ALA A 12 33.27 -6.68 -44.94
N LEU A 13 32.91 -5.42 -45.21
CA LEU A 13 32.28 -4.49 -44.27
C LEU A 13 30.79 -4.81 -44.04
N LEU A 14 30.07 -5.19 -45.11
CA LEU A 14 28.66 -5.62 -45.10
C LEU A 14 28.50 -7.09 -44.64
N GLY A 15 29.58 -7.84 -44.52
CA GLY A 15 29.58 -9.27 -44.19
C GLY A 15 29.05 -10.16 -45.32
N MET A 16 29.17 -9.73 -46.58
CA MET A 16 28.76 -10.46 -47.78
C MET A 16 29.93 -11.25 -48.38
N ASP A 17 29.64 -12.29 -49.17
CA ASP A 17 30.68 -13.08 -49.85
C ASP A 17 31.14 -12.37 -51.13
N SER A 18 32.29 -11.70 -51.03
CA SER A 18 32.92 -11.00 -52.15
C SER A 18 33.18 -11.90 -53.36
N SER A 19 33.42 -13.20 -53.14
CA SER A 19 33.67 -14.16 -54.21
C SER A 19 32.40 -14.40 -55.01
N MET A 20 31.25 -14.48 -54.34
CA MET A 20 29.95 -14.63 -54.96
C MET A 20 29.49 -13.35 -55.66
N THR A 21 29.80 -12.17 -55.11
CA THR A 21 29.52 -10.88 -55.76
C THR A 21 30.33 -10.71 -57.04
N ILE A 22 31.64 -11.00 -57.00
CA ILE A 22 32.54 -10.84 -58.16
C ILE A 22 32.22 -11.86 -59.27
N THR A 23 31.89 -13.11 -58.92
CA THR A 23 31.49 -14.14 -59.90
C THR A 23 30.18 -13.84 -60.60
N LYS A 24 29.21 -13.20 -59.92
CA LYS A 24 27.96 -12.72 -60.52
C LYS A 24 28.17 -11.65 -61.59
N ILE A 25 29.24 -10.87 -61.50
CA ILE A 25 29.60 -9.85 -62.49
C ILE A 25 30.27 -10.50 -63.70
N HIS A 26 31.34 -11.28 -63.46
CA HIS A 26 31.95 -12.13 -64.47
C HIS A 26 32.89 -13.19 -63.83
N PRO A 27 32.82 -14.48 -64.20
CA PRO A 27 33.66 -15.54 -63.61
C PRO A 27 35.16 -15.28 -63.76
N SER A 28 35.60 -14.62 -64.84
CA SER A 28 37.03 -14.32 -65.08
C SER A 28 37.63 -13.25 -64.18
N LEU A 29 36.81 -12.55 -63.37
CA LEU A 29 37.27 -11.51 -62.44
C LEU A 29 37.56 -12.07 -61.06
N ASN A 30 37.16 -13.32 -60.81
CA ASN A 30 37.44 -14.01 -59.57
C ASN A 30 38.81 -14.72 -59.66
N GLU A 31 39.72 -14.35 -58.77
CA GLU A 31 41.10 -14.90 -58.69
C GLU A 31 41.11 -16.42 -58.49
N LEU A 32 40.00 -17.01 -58.02
CA LEU A 32 39.83 -18.45 -57.83
C LEU A 32 39.76 -19.27 -59.13
N TYR A 33 39.41 -18.65 -60.26
CA TYR A 33 39.19 -19.38 -61.51
C TYR A 33 40.40 -19.39 -62.46
N GLY A 34 41.44 -18.59 -62.21
CA GLY A 34 42.68 -18.59 -63.02
C GLY A 34 42.49 -18.23 -64.50
N ILE A 35 41.33 -17.69 -64.88
CA ILE A 35 41.00 -17.30 -66.26
C ILE A 35 41.61 -15.92 -66.57
N ALA A 36 42.05 -15.71 -67.82
CA ALA A 36 42.51 -14.40 -68.27
C ALA A 36 41.42 -13.32 -68.06
N LYS A 37 41.82 -12.18 -67.46
CA LYS A 37 40.90 -11.07 -67.12
C LYS A 37 40.28 -10.51 -68.41
N ASN A 38 38.98 -10.71 -68.61
CA ASN A 38 38.23 -10.07 -69.69
C ASN A 38 37.81 -8.65 -69.26
N ILE A 39 38.30 -7.64 -69.98
CA ILE A 39 38.01 -6.22 -69.71
C ILE A 39 37.24 -5.69 -70.93
N SER A 40 35.92 -5.56 -70.76
CA SER A 40 35.01 -4.95 -71.74
C SER A 40 34.27 -3.79 -71.06
N ASP A 41 33.90 -2.77 -71.83
CA ASP A 41 33.14 -1.61 -71.32
C ASP A 41 31.82 -2.03 -70.65
N GLY A 42 31.18 -3.09 -71.14
CA GLY A 42 29.97 -3.65 -70.51
C GLY A 42 30.25 -4.35 -69.17
N ILE A 43 31.46 -4.89 -68.97
CA ILE A 43 31.89 -5.45 -67.68
C ILE A 43 32.25 -4.32 -66.71
N LEU A 44 32.91 -3.26 -67.18
CA LEU A 44 33.23 -2.09 -66.37
C LEU A 44 31.97 -1.36 -65.89
N ALA A 45 30.98 -1.16 -66.75
CA ALA A 45 29.70 -0.55 -66.37
C ALA A 45 28.96 -1.35 -65.30
N LYS A 46 28.88 -2.68 -65.46
CA LYS A 46 28.31 -3.57 -64.43
C LYS A 46 29.07 -3.47 -63.11
N LEU A 47 30.40 -3.36 -63.17
CA LEU A 47 31.22 -3.24 -61.99
C LEU A 47 30.99 -1.92 -61.25
N ASP A 48 30.85 -0.82 -61.98
CA ASP A 48 30.50 0.49 -61.42
C ASP A 48 29.11 0.46 -60.77
N ASP A 49 28.11 -0.12 -61.45
CA ASP A 49 26.76 -0.28 -60.90
C ASP A 49 26.75 -1.14 -59.62
N THR A 50 27.54 -2.21 -59.56
CA THR A 50 27.66 -3.02 -58.32
C THR A 50 28.32 -2.26 -57.18
N VAL A 51 29.34 -1.46 -57.46
CA VAL A 51 29.97 -0.61 -56.44
C VAL A 51 28.97 0.41 -55.91
N ARG A 52 28.23 1.08 -56.81
CA ARG A 52 27.18 2.04 -56.44
C ARG A 52 26.11 1.39 -55.56
N SER A 53 25.62 0.21 -55.93
CA SER A 53 24.63 -0.54 -55.16
C SER A 53 25.14 -0.94 -53.77
N LEU A 54 26.41 -1.36 -53.65
CA LEU A 54 27.01 -1.69 -52.34
C LEU A 54 27.23 -0.44 -51.47
N GLU A 55 27.54 0.71 -52.07
CA GLU A 55 27.62 1.99 -51.37
C GLU A 55 26.26 2.47 -50.86
N GLU A 56 25.21 2.32 -51.66
CA GLU A 56 23.83 2.62 -51.25
C GLU A 56 23.38 1.72 -50.09
N GLU A 57 23.64 0.41 -50.18
CA GLU A 57 23.29 -0.54 -49.10
C GLU A 57 24.10 -0.25 -47.83
N LYS A 58 25.39 0.11 -47.95
CA LYS A 58 26.19 0.60 -46.82
C LYS A 58 25.51 1.79 -46.14
N GLN A 59 25.12 2.80 -46.91
CA GLN A 59 24.49 4.00 -46.36
C GLN A 59 23.16 3.66 -45.68
N LYS A 60 22.31 2.85 -46.32
CA LYS A 60 21.03 2.40 -45.77
C LYS A 60 21.19 1.65 -44.44
N ARG A 61 22.15 0.73 -44.36
CA ARG A 61 22.45 -0.02 -43.12
C ARG A 61 22.96 0.88 -42.01
N LEU A 62 23.81 1.84 -42.36
CA LEU A 62 24.36 2.82 -41.42
C LEU A 62 23.25 3.72 -40.86
N ASP A 63 22.39 4.27 -41.72
CA ASP A 63 21.26 5.09 -41.31
C ASP A 63 20.34 4.29 -40.38
N LYS A 64 20.00 3.05 -40.74
CA LYS A 64 19.18 2.17 -39.90
C LYS A 64 19.82 1.92 -38.54
N LEU A 65 21.13 1.62 -38.50
CA LEU A 65 21.87 1.40 -37.27
C LEU A 65 21.93 2.65 -36.39
N HIS A 66 22.04 3.85 -37.00
CA HIS A 66 21.95 5.11 -36.28
C HIS A 66 20.57 5.34 -35.66
N HIS A 67 19.49 5.04 -36.38
CA HIS A 67 18.14 5.13 -35.83
C HIS A 67 17.96 4.16 -34.65
N LEU A 68 18.42 2.91 -34.79
CA LEU A 68 18.36 1.91 -33.72
C LEU A 68 19.24 2.29 -32.53
N GLY A 69 20.46 2.79 -32.76
CA GLY A 69 21.35 3.25 -31.71
C GLY A 69 20.75 4.40 -30.89
N LYS A 70 20.11 5.38 -31.55
CA LYS A 70 19.36 6.45 -30.87
C LYS A 70 18.21 5.89 -30.04
N ALA A 71 17.45 4.95 -30.61
CA ALA A 71 16.33 4.31 -29.90
C ALA A 71 16.80 3.54 -28.66
N LEU A 72 17.89 2.78 -28.76
CA LEU A 72 18.50 2.05 -27.65
C LEU A 72 18.94 3.00 -26.52
N ILE A 73 19.66 4.08 -26.85
CA ILE A 73 20.10 5.07 -25.86
C ILE A 73 18.91 5.69 -25.13
N ASN A 74 17.89 6.12 -25.88
CA ASN A 74 16.68 6.71 -25.30
C ASN A 74 15.96 5.71 -24.38
N MET A 75 15.86 4.44 -24.79
CA MET A 75 15.20 3.40 -24.02
C MET A 75 15.99 3.03 -22.76
N TRP A 76 17.33 2.92 -22.84
CA TRP A 76 18.17 2.64 -21.67
C TRP A 76 18.16 3.78 -20.66
N ASN A 77 18.14 5.04 -21.13
CA ASN A 77 17.99 6.20 -20.25
C ASN A 77 16.60 6.26 -19.62
N PHE A 78 15.55 5.87 -20.36
CA PHE A 78 14.20 5.82 -19.82
C PHE A 78 14.00 4.69 -18.79
N MET A 79 14.67 3.54 -18.99
CA MET A 79 14.52 2.34 -18.15
C MET A 79 15.62 2.19 -17.09
N ASP A 80 16.54 3.16 -16.96
CA ASP A 80 17.73 3.09 -16.10
C ASP A 80 18.50 1.76 -16.24
N THR A 81 18.65 1.27 -17.47
CA THR A 81 19.29 -0.03 -17.75
C THR A 81 20.74 -0.04 -17.27
N PRO A 82 21.21 -1.08 -16.56
CA PRO A 82 22.56 -1.12 -16.01
C PRO A 82 23.64 -1.18 -17.11
N GLU A 83 24.82 -0.63 -16.83
CA GLU A 83 25.92 -0.50 -17.79
C GLU A 83 26.36 -1.85 -18.39
N ARG A 84 26.29 -2.94 -17.62
CA ARG A 84 26.61 -4.30 -18.08
C ARG A 84 25.78 -4.72 -19.30
N GLU A 85 24.49 -4.35 -19.31
CA GLU A 85 23.59 -4.66 -20.42
C GLU A 85 23.85 -3.72 -21.60
N ARG A 86 24.18 -2.44 -21.33
CA ARG A 86 24.56 -1.46 -22.37
C ARG A 86 25.84 -1.87 -23.11
N GLN A 87 26.81 -2.46 -22.41
CA GLN A 87 28.09 -2.90 -22.97
C GLN A 87 27.93 -3.92 -24.11
N GLN A 88 26.88 -4.74 -24.10
CA GLN A 88 26.63 -5.73 -25.15
C GLN A 88 26.37 -5.07 -26.51
N PHE A 89 25.85 -3.84 -26.51
CA PHE A 89 25.51 -3.07 -27.70
C PHE A 89 26.41 -1.84 -27.92
N LEU A 90 27.56 -1.78 -27.23
CA LEU A 90 28.53 -0.69 -27.37
C LEU A 90 29.02 -0.53 -28.82
N HIS A 91 29.05 -1.62 -29.58
CA HIS A 91 29.41 -1.62 -30.99
C HIS A 91 28.36 -0.93 -31.87
N VAL A 92 27.08 -0.93 -31.49
CA VAL A 92 26.00 -0.21 -32.18
C VAL A 92 26.01 1.27 -31.81
N THR A 93 26.21 1.60 -30.53
CA THR A 93 26.24 2.99 -30.08
C THR A 93 27.51 3.72 -30.49
N ASN A 94 28.67 3.07 -30.50
CA ASN A 94 29.89 3.69 -31.01
C ASN A 94 29.80 4.04 -32.50
N MET A 95 28.98 3.33 -33.29
CA MET A 95 28.75 3.67 -34.70
C MET A 95 28.01 4.99 -34.90
N LEU A 96 27.32 5.50 -33.87
CA LEU A 96 26.72 6.85 -33.89
C LEU A 96 27.78 7.97 -33.90
N LEU A 97 28.97 7.69 -33.36
CA LEU A 97 30.05 8.67 -33.19
C LEU A 97 31.07 8.66 -34.34
N VAL A 98 30.99 7.67 -35.24
CA VAL A 98 31.96 7.47 -36.33
C VAL A 98 31.39 8.02 -37.65
N PRO A 99 32.09 8.95 -38.33
CA PRO A 99 31.70 9.42 -39.67
C PRO A 99 31.68 8.29 -40.72
N SER A 100 30.77 8.35 -41.70
CA SER A 100 30.56 7.30 -42.72
C SER A 100 31.85 6.96 -43.51
N GLU A 101 32.76 7.92 -43.70
CA GLU A 101 34.03 7.70 -44.40
C GLU A 101 35.09 6.98 -43.55
N ARG A 102 34.95 6.92 -42.22
CA ARG A 102 35.93 6.29 -41.30
C ARG A 102 35.56 4.88 -40.83
N ILE A 103 34.46 4.31 -41.33
CA ILE A 103 34.09 2.93 -40.99
C ILE A 103 34.99 1.98 -41.76
N ILE A 104 36.11 1.61 -41.13
CA ILE A 104 37.13 0.72 -41.71
C ILE A 104 37.01 -0.71 -41.15
N LYS A 105 36.22 -0.89 -40.07
CA LYS A 105 36.17 -2.16 -39.33
C LYS A 105 35.36 -3.20 -40.11
N THR A 106 36.02 -4.29 -40.50
CA THR A 106 35.42 -5.47 -41.15
C THR A 106 34.23 -6.00 -40.34
N ARG A 107 33.16 -6.43 -41.03
CA ARG A 107 31.90 -6.96 -40.45
C ARG A 107 31.11 -6.00 -39.54
N SER A 108 31.40 -4.71 -39.56
CA SER A 108 30.71 -3.71 -38.74
C SER A 108 29.25 -3.44 -39.13
N LEU A 109 28.87 -3.68 -40.40
CA LEU A 109 27.51 -3.47 -40.92
C LEU A 109 26.86 -4.78 -41.39
N THR A 110 27.12 -5.86 -40.66
CA THR A 110 26.53 -7.17 -40.96
C THR A 110 25.02 -7.15 -40.67
N ALA A 111 24.21 -7.81 -41.50
CA ALA A 111 22.76 -7.93 -41.29
C ALA A 111 22.41 -8.48 -39.88
N SER A 112 23.23 -9.39 -39.36
CA SER A 112 23.08 -9.95 -38.01
C SER A 112 23.17 -8.90 -36.90
N ILE A 113 24.02 -7.88 -37.03
CA ILE A 113 24.15 -6.81 -36.02
C ILE A 113 22.91 -5.92 -36.02
N ILE A 114 22.41 -5.60 -37.22
CA ILE A 114 21.17 -4.82 -37.36
C ILE A 114 20.00 -5.60 -36.76
N GLN A 115 19.89 -6.89 -37.08
CA GLN A 115 18.85 -7.75 -36.54
C GLN A 115 18.92 -7.83 -35.00
N GLN A 116 20.11 -8.02 -34.42
CA GLN A 116 20.30 -8.02 -32.97
C GLN A 116 19.86 -6.70 -32.33
N ALA A 117 20.19 -5.57 -32.95
CA ALA A 117 19.76 -4.25 -32.46
C ALA A 117 18.24 -4.06 -32.58
N GLU A 118 17.60 -4.54 -33.66
CA GLU A 118 16.14 -4.51 -33.83
C GLU A 118 15.43 -5.38 -32.79
N GLU A 119 15.92 -6.60 -32.58
CA GLU A 119 15.41 -7.52 -31.58
C GLU A 119 15.53 -6.94 -30.17
N GLU A 120 16.64 -6.28 -29.86
CA GLU A 120 16.83 -5.62 -28.56
C GLU A 120 15.90 -4.42 -28.37
N VAL A 121 15.74 -3.55 -29.38
CA VAL A 121 14.77 -2.45 -29.29
C VAL A 121 13.36 -2.99 -29.08
N LYS A 122 12.99 -4.07 -29.78
CA LYS A 122 11.69 -4.75 -29.61
C LYS A 122 11.55 -5.34 -28.20
N ARG A 123 12.57 -6.03 -27.70
CA ARG A 123 12.61 -6.62 -26.35
C ARG A 123 12.45 -5.54 -25.29
N LEU A 124 13.16 -4.41 -25.41
CA LEU A 124 13.05 -3.28 -24.49
C LEU A 124 11.68 -2.62 -24.58
N GLY A 125 11.08 -2.51 -25.77
CA GLY A 125 9.71 -2.04 -25.94
C GLY A 125 8.69 -2.92 -25.21
N GLN A 126 8.82 -4.24 -25.33
CA GLN A 126 8.00 -5.20 -24.58
C GLN A 126 8.22 -5.11 -23.07
N LEU A 127 9.47 -4.98 -22.64
CA LEU A 127 9.81 -4.80 -21.22
C LEU A 127 9.21 -3.51 -20.67
N LYS A 128 9.29 -2.40 -21.40
CA LYS A 128 8.66 -1.13 -21.05
C LYS A 128 7.15 -1.28 -20.90
N ALA A 129 6.47 -1.89 -21.86
CA ALA A 129 5.02 -2.13 -21.78
C ALA A 129 4.65 -3.00 -20.57
N SER A 130 5.40 -4.08 -20.33
CA SER A 130 5.22 -4.96 -19.17
C SER A 130 5.40 -4.20 -17.84
N LYS A 131 6.45 -3.38 -17.73
CA LYS A 131 6.72 -2.56 -16.55
C LYS A 131 5.67 -1.47 -16.33
N MET A 132 5.17 -0.86 -17.39
CA MET A 132 4.09 0.12 -17.30
C MET A 132 2.78 -0.54 -16.84
N LYS A 133 2.46 -1.75 -17.33
CA LYS A 133 1.32 -2.54 -16.86
C LYS A 133 1.46 -2.90 -15.37
N GLU A 134 2.66 -3.34 -14.95
CA GLU A 134 2.97 -3.61 -13.54
C GLU A 134 2.75 -2.36 -12.67
N LEU A 135 3.22 -1.20 -13.12
CA LEU A 135 3.05 0.07 -12.40
C LEU A 135 1.56 0.46 -12.29
N PHE A 136 0.79 0.26 -13.36
CA PHE A 136 -0.65 0.54 -13.37
C PHE A 136 -1.38 -0.31 -12.33
N LEU A 137 -1.13 -1.63 -12.30
CA LEU A 137 -1.72 -2.53 -11.31
C LEU A 137 -1.31 -2.15 -9.88
N ARG A 138 -0.06 -1.73 -9.66
CA ARG A 138 0.40 -1.24 -8.35
C ARG A 138 -0.36 0.02 -7.91
N LYS A 139 -0.54 0.99 -8.81
CA LYS A 139 -1.31 2.22 -8.55
C LYS A 139 -2.77 1.91 -8.25
N GLN A 140 -3.37 0.95 -8.96
CA GLN A 140 -4.72 0.46 -8.68
C GLN A 140 -4.83 -0.12 -7.27
N LEU A 141 -3.89 -0.98 -6.86
CA LEU A 141 -3.87 -1.53 -5.50
C LEU A 141 -3.70 -0.44 -4.44
N GLU A 142 -2.83 0.55 -4.69
CA GLU A 142 -2.67 1.71 -3.82
C GLU A 142 -3.99 2.48 -3.65
N LEU A 143 -4.69 2.76 -4.76
CA LEU A 143 -5.99 3.44 -4.74
C LEU A 143 -7.02 2.64 -3.94
N GLN A 144 -7.12 1.33 -4.18
CA GLN A 144 -8.03 0.44 -3.45
C GLN A 144 -7.72 0.40 -1.96
N GLU A 145 -6.44 0.35 -1.58
CA GLU A 145 -6.01 0.35 -0.19
C GLU A 145 -6.39 1.66 0.51
N ILE A 146 -6.21 2.81 -0.15
CA ILE A 146 -6.61 4.11 0.37
C ILE A 146 -8.13 4.17 0.56
N CYS A 147 -8.89 3.75 -0.45
CA CYS A 147 -10.36 3.73 -0.38
C CYS A 147 -10.85 2.83 0.76
N SER A 148 -10.32 1.61 0.87
CA SER A 148 -10.69 0.65 1.90
C SER A 148 -10.38 1.17 3.31
N LYS A 149 -9.17 1.70 3.54
CA LYS A 149 -8.79 2.26 4.85
C LYS A 149 -9.62 3.49 5.25
N SER A 150 -10.15 4.20 4.26
CA SER A 150 -10.92 5.44 4.46
C SER A 150 -12.44 5.22 4.38
N HIS A 151 -12.88 3.95 4.31
CA HIS A 151 -14.28 3.54 4.16
C HIS A 151 -14.99 4.25 3.00
N MET A 152 -14.24 4.48 1.91
CA MET A 152 -14.73 5.02 0.65
C MET A 152 -15.18 3.91 -0.28
N GLU A 153 -15.99 4.25 -1.27
CA GLU A 153 -16.35 3.33 -2.35
C GLU A 153 -15.09 2.89 -3.12
N ILE A 154 -14.94 1.58 -3.26
CA ILE A 154 -13.81 0.97 -3.95
C ILE A 154 -14.17 0.85 -5.44
N PRO A 155 -13.33 1.34 -6.36
CA PRO A 155 -13.55 1.15 -7.79
C PRO A 155 -13.73 -0.34 -8.15
N SER A 156 -14.70 -0.64 -9.01
CA SER A 156 -15.05 -2.01 -9.39
C SER A 156 -13.88 -2.70 -10.12
N PRO A 157 -13.48 -3.94 -9.74
CA PRO A 157 -12.46 -4.70 -10.46
C PRO A 157 -12.77 -4.88 -11.94
N SER A 158 -14.05 -4.99 -12.30
CA SER A 158 -14.50 -5.25 -13.68
C SER A 158 -14.34 -4.00 -14.58
N GLU A 159 -14.57 -2.81 -14.04
CA GLU A 159 -14.30 -1.55 -14.77
C GLU A 159 -12.82 -1.39 -15.09
N MET A 160 -11.96 -1.96 -14.25
CA MET A 160 -10.51 -1.86 -14.35
C MET A 160 -9.92 -2.92 -15.30
N GLU A 161 -10.49 -4.12 -15.34
CA GLU A 161 -10.18 -5.13 -16.35
C GLU A 161 -10.56 -4.64 -17.75
N ASN A 162 -11.69 -3.95 -17.88
CA ASN A 162 -12.12 -3.33 -19.14
C ASN A 162 -11.12 -2.27 -19.63
N LEU A 163 -10.61 -1.42 -18.73
CA LEU A 163 -9.56 -0.45 -19.06
C LEU A 163 -8.26 -1.11 -19.50
N THR A 164 -7.87 -2.21 -18.83
CA THR A 164 -6.68 -2.98 -19.19
C THR A 164 -6.81 -3.59 -20.58
N HIS A 165 -7.98 -4.14 -20.90
CA HIS A 165 -8.28 -4.70 -22.23
C HIS A 165 -8.31 -3.62 -23.32
N LEU A 166 -8.78 -2.42 -23.00
CA LEU A 166 -8.81 -1.29 -23.93
C LEU A 166 -7.39 -0.78 -24.25
N VAL A 167 -6.47 -0.82 -23.29
CA VAL A 167 -5.04 -0.57 -23.52
C VAL A 167 -4.41 -1.65 -24.40
N GLU A 168 -4.73 -2.93 -24.16
CA GLU A 168 -4.22 -4.04 -24.98
C GLU A 168 -4.70 -3.96 -26.44
N SER A 169 -5.90 -3.39 -26.67
CA SER A 169 -6.42 -3.10 -28.00
C SER A 169 -5.79 -1.89 -28.71
N GLY A 170 -4.91 -1.15 -28.02
CA GLY A 170 -4.23 0.04 -28.55
C GLY A 170 -5.12 1.29 -28.64
N ALA A 171 -6.30 1.27 -28.01
CA ALA A 171 -7.26 2.38 -28.06
C ALA A 171 -6.90 3.53 -27.10
N ILE A 172 -6.09 3.27 -26.07
CA ILE A 172 -5.69 4.24 -25.05
C ILE A 172 -4.17 4.17 -24.83
N ASP A 173 -3.52 5.34 -24.75
CA ASP A 173 -2.12 5.42 -24.35
C ASP A 173 -1.93 5.07 -22.87
N LEU A 174 -0.99 4.18 -22.59
CA LEU A 174 -0.70 3.70 -21.24
C LEU A 174 -0.07 4.80 -20.37
N GLY A 175 0.60 5.79 -20.98
CA GLY A 175 1.11 6.97 -20.29
C GLY A 175 -0.01 7.81 -19.71
N ASP A 176 -0.98 8.21 -20.54
CA ASP A 176 -2.14 9.00 -20.11
C ASP A 176 -2.95 8.28 -19.01
N LEU A 177 -3.15 6.96 -19.15
CA LEU A 177 -3.84 6.17 -18.14
C LEU A 177 -3.14 6.21 -16.77
N LEU A 178 -1.80 6.12 -16.74
CA LEU A 178 -1.03 6.24 -15.49
C LEU A 178 -1.19 7.62 -14.86
N THR A 179 -1.17 8.70 -15.66
CA THR A 179 -1.38 10.07 -15.13
C THR A 179 -2.78 10.25 -14.56
N ASN A 180 -3.80 9.66 -15.19
CA ASN A 180 -5.17 9.66 -14.68
C ASN A 180 -5.27 8.89 -13.35
N MET A 181 -4.60 7.73 -13.24
CA MET A 181 -4.52 6.99 -11.97
C MET A 181 -3.83 7.81 -10.88
N ASP A 182 -2.74 8.52 -11.20
CA ASP A 182 -2.08 9.41 -10.25
C ASP A 182 -2.99 10.53 -9.75
N LYS A 183 -3.80 11.10 -10.65
CA LYS A 183 -4.83 12.07 -10.29
C LYS A 183 -5.88 11.46 -9.36
N GLN A 184 -6.38 10.26 -9.67
CA GLN A 184 -7.36 9.57 -8.83
C GLN A 184 -6.79 9.27 -7.43
N ILE A 185 -5.55 8.78 -7.36
CA ILE A 185 -4.85 8.54 -6.09
C ILE A 185 -4.70 9.83 -5.30
N ALA A 186 -4.30 10.94 -5.94
CA ALA A 186 -4.17 12.23 -5.28
C ALA A 186 -5.52 12.70 -4.69
N THR A 187 -6.60 12.62 -5.48
CA THR A 187 -7.94 12.97 -5.00
C THR A 187 -8.40 12.05 -3.86
N ALA A 188 -8.11 10.75 -3.94
CA ALA A 188 -8.46 9.79 -2.88
C ALA A 188 -7.68 10.05 -1.60
N LYS A 189 -6.40 10.43 -1.68
CA LYS A 189 -5.57 10.82 -0.52
C LYS A 189 -6.09 12.09 0.14
N GLU A 190 -6.51 13.06 -0.65
CA GLU A 190 -7.13 14.29 -0.13
C GLU A 190 -8.46 13.98 0.57
N GLU A 191 -9.34 13.21 -0.07
CA GLU A 191 -10.62 12.81 0.52
C GLU A 191 -10.40 12.00 1.81
N ALA A 192 -9.49 11.02 1.81
CA ALA A 192 -9.07 10.26 2.98
C ALA A 192 -8.58 11.16 4.12
N SER A 193 -7.76 12.17 3.82
CA SER A 193 -7.26 13.13 4.80
C SER A 193 -8.39 13.96 5.42
N SER A 194 -9.36 14.38 4.60
CA SER A 194 -10.54 15.11 5.08
C SER A 194 -11.44 14.26 5.99
N ARG A 195 -11.58 12.97 5.67
CA ARG A 195 -12.41 12.01 6.42
C ARG A 195 -11.79 11.61 7.76
N LYS A 196 -10.46 11.75 7.91
CA LYS A 196 -9.68 11.24 9.05
C LYS A 196 -10.27 11.62 10.41
N ALA A 197 -10.61 12.89 10.61
CA ALA A 197 -11.14 13.37 11.90
C ALA A 197 -12.48 12.71 12.24
N ILE A 198 -13.36 12.51 11.26
CA ILE A 198 -14.65 11.83 11.44
C ILE A 198 -14.41 10.36 11.74
N LEU A 199 -13.58 9.67 10.95
CA LEU A 199 -13.28 8.24 11.13
C LEU A 199 -12.68 7.93 12.50
N GLU A 200 -11.77 8.79 13.02
CA GLU A 200 -11.25 8.66 14.38
C GLU A 200 -12.35 8.75 15.44
N ARG A 201 -13.39 9.56 15.22
CA ARG A 201 -14.55 9.64 16.12
C ARG A 201 -15.49 8.45 15.94
N VAL A 202 -15.69 7.97 14.72
CA VAL A 202 -16.47 6.76 14.43
C VAL A 202 -15.85 5.57 15.14
N GLN A 203 -14.52 5.40 15.07
CA GLN A 203 -13.83 4.32 15.77
C GLN A 203 -14.03 4.40 17.30
N LYS A 204 -13.93 5.60 17.88
CA LYS A 204 -14.20 5.82 19.32
C LYS A 204 -15.65 5.47 19.68
N TRP A 205 -16.60 5.83 18.82
CA TRP A 205 -18.02 5.51 19.02
C TRP A 205 -18.28 4.01 18.93
N MET A 206 -17.70 3.33 17.93
CA MET A 206 -17.81 1.87 17.81
C MET A 206 -17.30 1.17 19.08
N LEU A 207 -16.10 1.51 19.56
CA LEU A 207 -15.55 0.96 20.80
C LEU A 207 -16.43 1.24 22.03
N ALA A 208 -16.99 2.45 22.13
CA ALA A 208 -17.92 2.79 23.20
C ALA A 208 -19.21 1.95 23.13
N ARG A 209 -19.71 1.66 21.93
CA ARG A 209 -20.85 0.77 21.70
C ARG A 209 -20.55 -0.68 22.05
N GLU A 210 -19.30 -1.14 21.85
CA GLU A 210 -18.89 -2.48 22.30
C GLU A 210 -18.87 -2.58 23.83
N GLU A 211 -18.36 -1.54 24.51
CA GLU A 211 -18.40 -1.46 25.97
C GLU A 211 -19.83 -1.35 26.51
N GLU A 212 -20.74 -0.66 25.80
CA GLU A 212 -22.18 -0.64 26.11
C GLU A 212 -22.78 -2.05 26.06
N ARG A 213 -22.55 -2.77 24.97
CA ARG A 213 -23.01 -4.16 24.78
C ARG A 213 -22.43 -5.09 25.86
N TRP A 214 -21.14 -4.97 26.16
CA TRP A 214 -20.50 -5.77 27.21
C TRP A 214 -21.10 -5.47 28.59
N LEU A 215 -21.36 -4.20 28.91
CA LEU A 215 -21.97 -3.80 30.17
C LEU A 215 -23.43 -4.31 30.28
N GLU A 216 -24.19 -4.27 29.19
CA GLU A 216 -25.54 -4.86 29.13
C GLU A 216 -25.51 -6.35 29.46
N GLU A 217 -24.60 -7.09 28.85
CA GLU A 217 -24.44 -8.53 29.12
C GLU A 217 -24.03 -8.79 30.58
N TYR A 218 -23.05 -8.04 31.07
CA TYR A 218 -22.63 -8.14 32.46
C TYR A 218 -23.73 -7.77 33.47
N ASN A 219 -24.67 -6.88 33.10
CA ASN A 219 -25.81 -6.54 33.95
C ASN A 219 -26.90 -7.63 33.98
N ARG A 220 -26.96 -8.52 32.97
CA ARG A 220 -27.91 -9.64 32.90
C ARG A 220 -27.43 -10.87 33.68
N ASP A 221 -26.13 -11.01 33.89
CA ASP A 221 -25.54 -12.13 34.63
C ASP A 221 -25.97 -12.13 36.11
N GLU A 222 -26.77 -13.11 36.51
CA GLU A 222 -27.20 -13.30 37.90
C GLU A 222 -26.04 -13.65 38.85
N ASN A 223 -24.98 -14.28 38.32
CA ASN A 223 -23.79 -14.66 39.08
C ASN A 223 -22.73 -13.56 39.13
N ARG A 224 -23.06 -12.34 38.69
CA ARG A 224 -22.15 -11.19 38.63
C ARG A 224 -21.39 -10.89 39.94
N TYR A 225 -22.03 -11.11 41.08
CA TYR A 225 -21.48 -10.84 42.41
C TYR A 225 -20.99 -12.10 43.13
N SER A 226 -20.91 -13.23 42.43
CA SER A 226 -20.30 -14.44 42.98
C SER A 226 -18.84 -14.16 43.35
N VAL A 227 -18.38 -14.76 44.45
CA VAL A 227 -17.01 -14.61 44.98
C VAL A 227 -16.04 -15.46 44.15
N SER A 228 -16.00 -15.20 42.84
CA SER A 228 -15.11 -15.87 41.90
C SER A 228 -13.85 -15.04 41.69
N ARG A 229 -12.73 -15.73 41.45
CA ARG A 229 -11.43 -15.11 41.15
C ARG A 229 -11.55 -14.24 39.89
N GLY A 230 -11.57 -12.91 40.06
CA GLY A 230 -11.72 -11.95 38.96
C GLY A 230 -12.93 -11.01 39.05
N ALA A 231 -13.88 -11.27 39.96
CA ALA A 231 -15.10 -10.46 40.13
C ALA A 231 -14.81 -8.96 40.35
N HIS A 232 -13.82 -8.62 41.18
CA HIS A 232 -13.41 -7.24 41.44
C HIS A 232 -12.84 -6.52 40.20
N ARG A 233 -12.18 -7.26 39.28
CA ARG A 233 -11.67 -6.69 38.02
C ARG A 233 -12.83 -6.39 37.06
N ASN A 234 -13.81 -7.29 36.98
CA ASN A 234 -15.01 -7.08 36.18
C ASN A 234 -15.87 -5.93 36.73
N LEU A 235 -15.98 -5.82 38.06
CA LEU A 235 -16.67 -4.70 38.70
C LEU A 235 -16.00 -3.36 38.37
N LYS A 236 -14.66 -3.29 38.43
CA LYS A 236 -13.90 -2.10 38.01
C LYS A 236 -14.09 -1.78 36.53
N ARG A 237 -14.12 -2.78 35.64
CA ARG A 237 -14.41 -2.58 34.21
C ARG A 237 -15.82 -2.05 34.00
N ALA A 238 -16.81 -2.60 34.70
CA ALA A 238 -18.19 -2.15 34.61
C ALA A 238 -18.37 -0.70 35.03
N GLU A 239 -17.66 -0.24 36.06
CA GLU A 239 -17.72 1.16 36.45
C GLU A 239 -17.11 2.07 35.37
N LYS A 240 -15.98 1.67 34.76
CA LYS A 240 -15.42 2.38 33.60
C LYS A 240 -16.37 2.37 32.40
N ALA A 241 -16.96 1.23 32.10
CA ALA A 241 -17.91 1.08 31.00
C ALA A 241 -19.13 1.99 31.19
N ARG A 242 -19.67 2.12 32.41
CA ARG A 242 -20.76 3.06 32.72
C ARG A 242 -20.40 4.50 32.36
N ILE A 243 -19.20 4.94 32.74
CA ILE A 243 -18.72 6.30 32.41
C ILE A 243 -18.57 6.47 30.90
N THR A 244 -18.15 5.44 30.17
CA THR A 244 -18.08 5.47 28.71
C THR A 244 -19.48 5.55 28.10
N VAL A 245 -20.43 4.74 28.56
CA VAL A 245 -21.82 4.68 28.08
C VAL A 245 -22.57 6.01 28.30
N THR A 246 -22.35 6.68 29.43
CA THR A 246 -22.97 7.99 29.68
C THR A 246 -22.47 9.06 28.72
N LYS A 247 -21.26 8.91 28.16
CA LYS A 247 -20.67 9.85 27.19
C LYS A 247 -21.06 9.56 25.74
N ILE A 248 -21.64 8.40 25.43
CA ILE A 248 -22.04 8.03 24.07
C ILE A 248 -22.95 9.07 23.40
N PRO A 249 -24.04 9.58 24.00
CA PRO A 249 -24.91 10.53 23.31
C PRO A 249 -24.16 11.80 22.87
N ALA A 250 -23.33 12.38 23.74
CA ALA A 250 -22.51 13.53 23.38
C ALA A 250 -21.50 13.23 22.24
N LEU A 251 -20.99 11.99 22.17
CA LEU A 251 -20.13 11.55 21.07
C LEU A 251 -20.90 11.40 19.75
N VAL A 252 -22.13 10.90 19.80
CA VAL A 252 -23.03 10.79 18.64
C VAL A 252 -23.43 12.18 18.12
N ASP A 253 -23.83 13.10 18.99
CA ASP A 253 -24.19 14.48 18.60
C ASP A 253 -23.02 15.19 17.90
N MET A 254 -21.81 15.00 18.44
CA MET A 254 -20.59 15.53 17.86
C MET A 254 -20.26 14.89 16.50
N LEU A 255 -20.49 13.58 16.35
CA LEU A 255 -20.34 12.90 15.06
C LEU A 255 -21.34 13.43 14.03
N ILE A 256 -22.60 13.63 14.41
CA ILE A 256 -23.63 14.22 13.54
C ILE A 256 -23.20 15.61 13.08
N SER A 257 -22.75 16.46 14.02
CA SER A 257 -22.29 17.82 13.70
C SER A 257 -21.07 17.85 12.77
N LEU A 258 -20.06 17.02 13.05
CA LEU A 258 -18.87 16.92 12.18
C LEU A 258 -19.21 16.40 10.79
N THR A 259 -20.10 15.40 10.71
CA THR A 259 -20.50 14.80 9.44
C THR A 259 -21.31 15.79 8.61
N ARG A 260 -22.29 16.49 9.20
CA ARG A 260 -23.06 17.53 8.50
C ARG A 260 -22.17 18.65 7.98
N GLY A 261 -21.23 19.13 8.80
CA GLY A 261 -20.27 20.16 8.35
C GLY A 261 -19.43 19.71 7.16
N TRP A 262 -18.98 18.44 7.16
CA TRP A 262 -18.23 17.87 6.03
C TRP A 262 -19.10 17.70 4.77
N GLU A 263 -20.34 17.25 4.92
CA GLU A 263 -21.28 17.08 3.80
C GLU A 263 -21.67 18.42 3.17
N GLU A 264 -21.86 19.46 3.99
CA GLU A 264 -22.14 20.83 3.53
C GLU A 264 -20.94 21.44 2.79
N GLU A 265 -19.72 21.28 3.32
CA GLU A 265 -18.48 21.78 2.70
C GLU A 265 -18.25 21.14 1.32
N ARG A 266 -18.46 19.82 1.22
CA ARG A 266 -18.16 19.05 -0.01
C ARG A 266 -19.35 18.82 -0.93
N LYS A 267 -20.56 19.18 -0.50
CA LYS A 267 -21.82 18.95 -1.23
C LYS A 267 -21.99 17.49 -1.66
N LYS A 268 -21.57 16.56 -0.81
CA LYS A 268 -21.58 15.11 -1.04
C LYS A 268 -21.93 14.40 0.26
N VAL A 269 -22.70 13.31 0.17
CA VAL A 269 -23.05 12.46 1.32
C VAL A 269 -21.81 11.73 1.83
N PHE A 270 -21.62 11.70 3.15
CA PHE A 270 -20.59 10.93 3.80
C PHE A 270 -21.02 9.46 3.86
N LEU A 271 -20.42 8.66 2.98
CA LEU A 271 -20.60 7.22 2.97
C LEU A 271 -19.48 6.54 3.79
N TYR A 272 -19.90 5.62 4.66
CA TYR A 272 -19.07 4.69 5.41
C TYR A 272 -19.40 3.28 4.92
N ASP A 273 -18.47 2.64 4.20
CA ASP A 273 -18.66 1.31 3.60
C ASP A 273 -19.95 1.21 2.75
N GLY A 274 -20.28 2.28 2.03
CA GLY A 274 -21.46 2.36 1.17
C GLY A 274 -22.76 2.79 1.85
N VAL A 275 -22.76 2.99 3.17
CA VAL A 275 -23.95 3.44 3.93
C VAL A 275 -23.76 4.86 4.43
N SER A 276 -24.81 5.69 4.45
CA SER A 276 -24.74 7.03 5.03
C SER A 276 -24.43 6.96 6.53
N LEU A 277 -23.37 7.65 6.95
CA LEU A 277 -23.00 7.70 8.36
C LEU A 277 -24.09 8.35 9.23
N LEU A 278 -24.79 9.38 8.72
CA LEU A 278 -25.90 10.01 9.43
C LEU A 278 -27.04 9.02 9.66
N ALA A 279 -27.44 8.26 8.64
CA ALA A 279 -28.48 7.25 8.77
C ALA A 279 -28.12 6.18 9.83
N MET A 280 -26.87 5.70 9.82
CA MET A 280 -26.37 4.75 10.84
C MET A 280 -26.46 5.31 12.27
N LEU A 281 -26.17 6.60 12.45
CA LEU A 281 -26.25 7.26 13.76
C LEU A 281 -27.70 7.47 14.20
N GLU A 282 -28.60 7.82 13.28
CA GLU A 282 -30.04 7.95 13.54
C GLU A 282 -30.66 6.61 13.94
N GLU A 283 -30.37 5.53 13.22
CA GLU A 283 -30.79 4.17 13.58
C GLU A 283 -30.29 3.79 14.98
N TYR A 284 -29.04 4.12 15.32
CA TYR A 284 -28.51 3.88 16.66
C TYR A 284 -29.26 4.65 17.75
N ILE A 285 -29.62 5.92 17.50
CA ILE A 285 -30.39 6.74 18.45
C ILE A 285 -31.76 6.10 18.70
N ILE A 286 -32.46 5.69 17.65
CA ILE A 286 -33.77 5.03 17.73
C ILE A 286 -33.67 3.74 18.54
N LEU A 287 -32.74 2.85 18.19
CA LEU A 287 -32.54 1.58 18.88
C LEU A 287 -32.22 1.77 20.37
N ARG A 288 -31.45 2.80 20.71
CA ARG A 288 -31.12 3.10 22.10
C ARG A 288 -32.33 3.60 22.89
N GLN A 289 -33.18 4.40 22.26
CA GLN A 289 -34.42 4.89 22.84
C GLN A 289 -35.40 3.74 23.09
N GLU A 290 -35.61 2.86 22.11
CA GLU A 290 -36.46 1.67 22.24
C GLU A 290 -36.02 0.77 23.41
N LYS A 291 -34.72 0.54 23.55
CA LYS A 291 -34.16 -0.22 24.66
C LYS A 291 -34.45 0.40 26.02
N GLU A 292 -34.39 1.73 26.14
CA GLU A 292 -34.68 2.41 27.41
C GLU A 292 -36.18 2.35 27.72
N GLU A 293 -37.03 2.51 26.72
CA GLU A 293 -38.49 2.36 26.87
C GLU A 293 -38.88 0.93 27.28
N GLU A 294 -38.27 -0.09 26.67
CA GLU A 294 -38.50 -1.48 27.05
C GLU A 294 -38.07 -1.75 28.50
N LYS A 295 -36.90 -1.25 28.92
CA LYS A 295 -36.44 -1.32 30.33
C LYS A 295 -37.44 -0.63 31.28
N GLN A 296 -38.02 0.50 30.88
CA GLN A 296 -39.04 1.19 31.67
C GLN A 296 -40.33 0.37 31.77
N ARG A 297 -40.81 -0.22 30.65
CA ARG A 297 -41.98 -1.12 30.64
C ARG A 297 -41.80 -2.31 31.57
N GLN A 298 -40.67 -3.02 31.47
CA GLN A 298 -40.35 -4.15 32.34
C GLN A 298 -40.31 -3.75 33.84
N ARG A 299 -39.81 -2.55 34.16
CA ARG A 299 -39.83 -2.04 35.55
C ARG A 299 -41.25 -1.77 36.04
N LEU A 300 -42.13 -1.25 35.19
CA LEU A 300 -43.53 -1.01 35.53
C LEU A 300 -44.30 -2.32 35.72
N GLU A 301 -44.07 -3.32 34.87
CA GLU A 301 -44.66 -4.66 35.01
C GLU A 301 -44.19 -5.36 36.29
N LYS A 302 -42.88 -5.32 36.59
CA LYS A 302 -42.35 -5.84 37.86
C LYS A 302 -42.98 -5.16 39.08
N LYS A 303 -43.23 -3.85 39.02
CA LYS A 303 -43.92 -3.11 40.09
C LYS A 303 -45.38 -3.55 40.24
N LYS A 304 -46.10 -3.78 39.15
CA LYS A 304 -47.49 -4.28 39.17
C LYS A 304 -47.57 -5.69 39.76
N ALA A 305 -46.72 -6.61 39.30
CA ALA A 305 -46.67 -7.98 39.83
C ALA A 305 -46.34 -8.02 41.34
N ALA A 306 -45.44 -7.16 41.82
CA ALA A 306 -45.12 -7.05 43.24
C ALA A 306 -46.28 -6.46 44.07
N ALA A 307 -47.05 -5.52 43.52
CA ALA A 307 -48.23 -4.96 44.19
C ALA A 307 -49.39 -5.97 44.29
N GLU A 308 -49.58 -6.81 43.27
CA GLU A 308 -50.57 -7.90 43.29
C GLU A 308 -50.21 -8.99 44.30
N GLN A 309 -48.92 -9.33 44.45
CA GLN A 309 -48.45 -10.26 45.50
C GLN A 309 -48.52 -9.66 46.92
N GLY A 310 -48.39 -8.33 47.05
CA GLY A 310 -48.53 -7.62 48.33
C GLY A 310 -49.96 -7.50 48.84
N ASN A 311 -50.97 -7.81 48.00
CA ASN A 311 -52.39 -7.74 48.35
C ASN A 311 -52.97 -9.10 48.83
N MET A 312 -52.09 -10.10 49.07
CA MET A 312 -52.47 -11.34 49.74
C MET A 312 -52.49 -11.14 51.27
N PRO A 313 -53.58 -11.50 51.98
CA PRO A 313 -53.68 -11.25 53.42
C PRO A 313 -52.63 -12.06 54.18
N LEU A 314 -51.85 -11.34 54.99
CA LEU A 314 -50.77 -11.85 55.85
C LEU A 314 -51.27 -13.01 56.73
N SER A 315 -50.61 -14.17 56.62
CA SER A 315 -50.64 -15.22 57.63
C SER A 315 -49.55 -14.94 58.69
N PRO A 316 -49.80 -15.08 60.00
CA PRO A 316 -48.93 -14.54 61.04
C PRO A 316 -47.65 -15.37 61.18
N ARG A 317 -46.50 -14.70 61.12
CA ARG A 317 -45.17 -15.29 61.34
C ARG A 317 -44.91 -15.47 62.85
N PRO A 318 -44.43 -16.63 63.33
CA PRO A 318 -44.14 -16.84 64.74
C PRO A 318 -42.89 -16.06 65.18
N GLY A 319 -42.94 -15.54 66.40
CA GLY A 319 -42.04 -14.52 66.93
C GLY A 319 -40.62 -14.99 67.27
N SER A 320 -39.72 -14.00 67.32
CA SER A 320 -38.55 -14.01 68.20
C SER A 320 -38.39 -12.60 68.79
N SER A 321 -38.61 -12.51 70.08
CA SER A 321 -38.55 -11.32 70.92
C SER A 321 -37.11 -11.01 71.35
N ALA A 322 -36.72 -9.73 71.33
CA ALA A 322 -36.14 -9.03 72.48
C ALA A 322 -35.86 -7.57 72.09
N GLY A 323 -36.71 -6.66 72.57
CA GLY A 323 -36.49 -5.23 72.44
C GLY A 323 -35.35 -4.74 73.33
N ARG A 324 -34.59 -3.75 72.85
CA ARG A 324 -33.81 -2.86 73.71
C ARG A 324 -34.29 -1.42 73.54
N VAL A 325 -34.72 -0.89 74.67
CA VAL A 325 -35.21 0.46 74.96
C VAL A 325 -34.05 1.47 74.84
N PRO A 326 -34.27 2.70 74.35
CA PRO A 326 -33.25 3.76 74.41
C PRO A 326 -33.34 4.53 75.74
N SER A 327 -32.34 4.38 76.61
CA SER A 327 -32.23 5.19 77.83
C SER A 327 -31.45 6.48 77.57
N ARG A 328 -32.13 7.59 77.85
CA ARG A 328 -31.68 8.98 77.84
C ARG A 328 -31.46 9.43 79.28
N ARG A 329 -30.25 9.90 79.68
CA ARG A 329 -29.89 10.93 80.72
C ARG A 329 -28.39 11.29 80.49
N ILE A 330 -27.95 12.51 80.14
CA ILE A 330 -27.86 13.82 80.83
C ILE A 330 -27.02 13.78 82.14
N SER A 331 -25.80 14.32 82.12
CA SER A 331 -25.29 15.45 82.96
C SER A 331 -23.77 15.40 83.26
N GLY A 332 -23.11 16.57 83.19
CA GLY A 332 -21.82 16.93 83.84
C GLY A 332 -20.63 17.04 82.86
N SER A 333 -20.37 18.17 82.18
CA SER A 333 -19.86 19.48 82.65
C SER A 333 -18.40 19.48 83.16
N PHE A 334 -17.69 20.57 82.84
CA PHE A 334 -16.28 20.95 83.10
C PHE A 334 -15.26 20.37 82.10
N GLY A 335 -14.44 21.14 81.39
CA GLY A 335 -14.11 22.56 81.39
C GLY A 335 -12.75 22.72 80.71
N ASN A 336 -12.61 23.70 79.81
CA ASN A 336 -11.35 24.10 79.16
C ASN A 336 -10.19 24.24 80.15
N THR A 337 -8.97 23.85 79.75
CA THR A 337 -7.74 24.65 79.86
C THR A 337 -6.60 24.00 79.05
N SER A 338 -6.05 24.69 78.05
CA SER A 338 -4.61 24.62 77.75
C SER A 338 -3.88 25.50 78.78
N PRO A 339 -2.58 25.32 79.09
CA PRO A 339 -1.57 25.96 78.23
C PRO A 339 -0.14 25.35 78.21
N THR A 340 0.56 25.61 77.11
CA THR A 340 1.99 25.99 76.91
C THR A 340 3.17 25.40 77.70
N ASN A 341 4.21 25.13 76.90
CA ASN A 341 5.66 25.36 77.11
C ASN A 341 6.51 24.37 77.92
N ARG A 342 7.41 23.67 77.20
CA ARG A 342 8.85 23.95 77.35
C ARG A 342 9.64 23.66 76.07
N SER A 343 10.61 24.53 75.85
CA SER A 343 11.37 24.81 74.65
C SER A 343 12.66 23.98 74.54
N VAL A 344 13.19 23.90 73.31
CA VAL A 344 14.62 24.09 72.96
C VAL A 344 15.63 23.00 73.37
N LEU A 345 16.24 22.33 72.39
CA LEU A 345 17.64 22.53 71.93
C LEU A 345 18.15 21.27 71.19
N GLY A 346 18.79 21.45 70.03
CA GLY A 346 19.81 20.51 69.53
C GLY A 346 19.49 19.72 68.25
N SER A 347 19.84 20.28 67.10
CA SER A 347 20.50 19.50 66.03
C SER A 347 22.01 19.72 66.21
N PRO A 348 22.87 18.71 65.99
CA PRO A 348 23.40 18.55 64.63
C PRO A 348 23.73 17.10 64.19
N SER A 349 23.58 16.92 62.88
CA SER A 349 24.36 16.12 61.90
C SER A 349 25.40 15.06 62.35
N SER A 350 25.42 13.98 61.54
CA SER A 350 26.57 13.16 61.07
C SER A 350 26.72 11.74 61.63
N ARG A 351 26.50 10.73 60.78
CA ARG A 351 27.45 9.67 60.35
C ARG A 351 26.70 8.56 59.58
N ARG A 352 27.09 8.35 58.31
CA ARG A 352 27.73 7.12 57.73
C ARG A 352 26.84 5.87 57.79
N SER A 353 26.67 5.04 56.75
CA SER A 353 27.55 4.66 55.64
C SER A 353 26.72 3.70 54.72
N SER A 354 26.72 3.83 53.38
CA SER A 354 27.47 3.00 52.40
C SER A 354 26.98 1.53 52.34
N LEU A 355 26.66 0.82 51.24
CA LEU A 355 27.04 0.68 49.81
C LEU A 355 25.94 -0.25 49.19
N GLY A 356 25.69 -0.45 47.89
CA GLY A 356 26.20 -0.08 46.56
C GLY A 356 25.19 -0.68 45.55
N ALA A 357 24.74 0.01 44.50
CA ALA A 357 25.39 0.31 43.21
C ALA A 357 25.36 -0.84 42.17
N GLN A 358 25.01 -0.44 40.93
CA GLN A 358 25.05 -1.12 39.60
C GLN A 358 23.65 -1.57 39.09
N GLN A 359 22.96 -0.94 38.11
CA GLN A 359 23.36 -0.32 36.82
C GLN A 359 24.16 -1.34 35.99
N THR A 360 23.78 -1.88 34.83
CA THR A 360 23.11 -1.47 33.58
C THR A 360 22.77 -2.81 32.85
N GLY A 361 22.10 -2.96 31.71
CA GLY A 361 21.76 -2.10 30.58
C GLY A 361 21.04 -2.94 29.52
N TRP A 362 20.51 -2.25 28.51
CA TRP A 362 19.84 -2.79 27.34
C TRP A 362 20.83 -3.40 26.32
N SER A 363 20.38 -4.41 25.56
CA SER A 363 20.69 -4.53 24.12
C SER A 363 19.82 -5.58 23.43
N SER A 364 19.30 -5.18 22.28
CA SER A 364 18.71 -5.98 21.20
C SER A 364 19.71 -6.99 20.62
N HIS A 365 19.23 -8.04 19.94
CA HIS A 365 19.54 -8.38 18.54
C HIS A 365 18.95 -9.76 18.14
N ASN A 366 18.35 -9.82 16.95
CA ASN A 366 18.04 -11.03 16.17
C ASN A 366 19.31 -11.48 15.39
N PRO A 367 19.42 -12.74 14.95
CA PRO A 367 19.17 -13.02 13.52
C PRO A 367 18.58 -14.43 13.18
N GLU A 368 18.14 -14.57 11.91
CA GLU A 368 17.71 -15.77 11.17
C GLU A 368 18.75 -16.93 11.20
N THR A 369 18.51 -18.22 10.88
CA THR A 369 17.87 -18.82 9.70
C THR A 369 17.84 -20.38 9.82
N GLN A 370 16.93 -21.03 9.08
CA GLN A 370 16.93 -22.42 8.52
C GLN A 370 16.44 -23.63 9.33
N GLY A 371 15.49 -24.38 8.72
CA GLY A 371 15.29 -25.82 8.94
C GLY A 371 13.84 -26.35 8.80
N THR A 372 13.46 -26.81 7.61
CA THR A 372 12.34 -27.75 7.31
C THR A 372 12.90 -29.03 6.70
N PRO A 373 12.20 -30.20 6.60
CA PRO A 373 10.98 -30.75 7.26
C PRO A 373 11.24 -32.23 7.76
N PRO A 374 10.26 -33.16 8.01
CA PRO A 374 9.37 -33.75 6.98
C PRO A 374 7.93 -34.09 7.43
N MET A 375 7.19 -34.52 6.40
CA MET A 375 5.78 -34.91 6.25
C MET A 375 5.24 -35.92 7.28
N LYS A 376 3.97 -35.74 7.66
CA LYS A 376 3.11 -36.82 8.19
C LYS A 376 2.06 -37.18 7.15
N VAL A 377 2.02 -38.48 6.89
CA VAL A 377 1.08 -39.22 6.05
C VAL A 377 -0.33 -39.14 6.66
N GLY A 378 -1.33 -39.09 5.79
CA GLY A 378 -2.72 -38.89 6.13
C GLY A 378 -3.42 -40.09 6.77
N THR A 379 -4.64 -39.81 7.19
CA THR A 379 -5.78 -40.73 7.22
C THR A 379 -6.95 -39.99 6.60
#